data_AF-A0A5J5ABY3-F1
#
_entry.id   AF-A0A5J5ABY3-F1
#
_cell.length_a   1.000
_cell.length_b   1.000
_cell.length_c   1.000
_cell.angle_alpha   90.00
_cell.angle_beta   90.00
_cell.angle_gamma   90.00
#
_symmetry.space_group_name_H-M   'P 1'
#
loop_
_entity.id
_entity.type
_entity.pdbx_description
1 polymer ?
#
loop_
_entity_poly.entity_id
_entity_poly.type
_entity_poly.pdbx_seq_one_letter_code
_entity_poly.pdbx_strand_id
1 'polypeptide(L)'
;MASIFIAGLSFFFIASTYTSYSHPLDSLTPSEISEVAAIIKGSQLGSYQNLTFHYIGLHEPSKQAVLLWLSNSTKKPPSRQAFIVAQANEQTYEIISHTPFIESINQRRLDIKEVDFGVFTVGWFGEKGQGRRMVSILSFYKDGSPNIWVRPIEGITMLVDLDKMSIIEYSDRQVVPVPKAEGTDYRASELKPPFAAQTKPITIIQPDGPSFKIDGQE
;
A
#
# COMPACT_ATOMS: atom_id res chain seq x y z
N MET A 1 32.82 -32.77 20.79
CA MET A 1 33.14 -31.33 20.88
C MET A 1 31.90 -30.56 20.50
N ALA A 2 31.22 -29.99 21.49
CA ALA A 2 30.06 -29.13 21.28
C ALA A 2 30.56 -27.69 21.10
N SER A 3 30.23 -27.05 19.98
CA SER A 3 30.46 -25.62 19.78
C SER A 3 29.12 -24.91 19.87
N ILE A 4 28.94 -24.20 20.99
CA ILE A 4 27.82 -23.30 21.27
C ILE A 4 28.09 -22.00 20.48
N PHE A 5 27.26 -21.70 19.49
CA PHE A 5 27.25 -20.38 18.83
C PHE A 5 26.31 -19.46 19.60
N ILE A 6 26.88 -18.45 20.27
CA ILE A 6 26.15 -17.37 20.93
C ILE A 6 25.84 -16.30 19.88
N ALA A 7 24.58 -16.17 19.48
CA ALA A 7 24.11 -15.04 18.68
C ALA A 7 24.01 -13.80 19.58
N GLY A 8 24.92 -12.84 19.40
CA GLY A 8 24.89 -11.57 20.10
C GLY A 8 23.73 -10.70 19.60
N LEU A 9 22.71 -10.50 20.44
CA LEU A 9 21.67 -9.50 20.23
C LEU A 9 22.26 -8.12 20.59
N SER A 10 22.75 -7.36 19.61
CA SER A 10 23.14 -5.96 19.84
C SER A 10 21.89 -5.09 19.87
N PHE A 11 21.48 -4.69 21.08
CA PHE A 11 20.52 -3.60 21.28
C PHE A 11 21.25 -2.27 21.14
N PHE A 12 21.03 -1.56 20.02
CA PHE A 12 21.41 -0.16 19.89
C PHE A 12 20.27 0.70 20.46
N PHE A 13 20.50 1.31 21.63
CA PHE A 13 19.61 2.34 22.17
C PHE A 13 20.24 3.71 21.90
N ILE A 14 19.59 4.54 21.08
CA ILE A 14 19.90 5.96 20.97
C ILE A 14 18.69 6.73 21.48
N ALA A 15 18.93 7.59 22.48
CA ALA A 15 17.93 8.52 22.99
C ALA A 15 18.07 9.85 22.23
N SER A 16 17.12 10.13 21.34
CA SER A 16 16.99 11.44 20.68
C SER A 16 16.34 12.44 21.64
N THR A 17 16.97 13.60 21.84
CA THR A 17 16.47 14.67 22.71
C THR A 17 15.79 15.76 21.88
N TYR A 18 14.49 15.58 21.61
CA TYR A 18 13.61 16.68 21.17
C TYR A 18 12.66 17.07 22.30
N THR A 19 12.73 18.33 22.71
CA THR A 19 11.92 18.94 23.78
C THR A 19 10.67 19.60 23.22
N SER A 20 9.67 18.78 22.99
CA SER A 20 8.25 18.94 23.37
C SER A 20 7.77 17.50 23.46
N TYR A 21 7.31 17.05 24.63
CA TYR A 21 7.02 15.63 24.80
C TYR A 21 5.87 15.24 23.87
N SER A 22 6.20 14.66 22.72
CA SER A 22 5.26 14.07 21.78
C SER A 22 4.41 13.03 22.53
N HIS A 23 3.11 13.04 22.26
CA HIS A 23 2.20 12.09 22.87
C HIS A 23 2.70 10.67 22.54
N PRO A 24 2.72 9.73 23.49
CA PRO A 24 3.35 8.42 23.30
C PRO A 24 2.71 7.57 22.21
N LEU A 25 1.51 7.94 21.73
CA LEU A 25 0.81 7.30 20.62
C LEU A 25 0.90 8.08 19.30
N ASP A 26 1.62 9.20 19.26
CA ASP A 26 1.84 9.91 18.01
C ASP A 26 2.48 8.97 16.98
N SER A 27 2.03 9.07 15.73
CA SER A 27 2.67 8.36 14.61
C SER A 27 4.19 8.61 14.58
N LEU A 28 4.95 7.67 14.01
CA LEU A 28 6.38 7.87 13.82
C LEU A 28 6.64 9.12 12.96
N THR A 29 7.59 9.95 13.39
CA THR A 29 8.02 11.11 12.62
C THR A 29 8.84 10.68 11.39
N PRO A 30 8.96 11.53 10.34
CA PRO A 30 9.83 11.23 9.20
C PRO A 30 11.29 10.93 9.58
N SER A 31 11.80 11.58 10.63
CA SER A 31 13.14 11.34 11.18
C SER A 31 13.25 9.95 11.83
N GLU A 32 12.28 9.56 12.65
CA GLU A 32 12.22 8.22 13.26
C GLU A 32 12.14 7.13 12.18
N ILE A 33 11.32 7.32 11.14
CA ILE A 33 11.22 6.38 10.01
C ILE A 33 12.56 6.26 9.27
N SER A 34 13.22 7.40 9.01
CA SER A 34 14.53 7.43 8.33
C SER A 34 15.61 6.75 9.16
N GLU A 35 15.61 6.95 10.48
CA GLU A 35 16.53 6.31 11.41
C GLU A 35 16.32 4.80 11.45
N VAL A 36 15.08 4.35 11.61
CA VAL A 36 14.72 2.92 11.58
C VAL A 36 15.15 2.29 10.25
N ALA A 37 14.87 2.94 9.13
CA ALA A 37 15.28 2.44 7.82
C ALA A 37 16.81 2.36 7.69
N ALA A 38 17.55 3.35 8.20
CA ALA A 38 19.01 3.36 8.20
C ALA A 38 19.58 2.22 9.06
N ILE A 39 19.01 1.97 10.24
CA ILE A 39 19.40 0.86 11.13
C ILE A 39 19.22 -0.48 10.40
N ILE A 40 18.06 -0.72 9.79
CA ILE A 40 17.80 -1.99 9.09
C ILE A 40 18.71 -2.16 7.86
N LYS A 41 18.91 -1.10 7.08
CA LYS A 41 19.84 -1.10 5.93
C LYS A 41 21.31 -1.26 6.34
N GLY A 42 21.70 -0.82 7.53
CA GLY A 42 23.04 -1.02 8.09
C GLY A 42 23.25 -2.42 8.69
N SER A 43 22.17 -3.19 8.90
CA SER A 43 22.22 -4.55 9.42
C SER A 43 22.53 -5.58 8.32
N GLN A 44 22.64 -6.85 8.70
CA GLN A 44 22.78 -7.97 7.74
C GLN A 44 21.65 -7.99 6.70
N LEU A 45 20.43 -7.54 7.07
CA LEU A 45 19.30 -7.47 6.16
C LEU A 45 19.52 -6.49 5.00
N GLY A 46 20.31 -5.44 5.21
CA GLY A 46 20.64 -4.49 4.15
C GLY A 46 21.64 -4.99 3.12
N SER A 47 22.29 -6.14 3.37
CA SER A 47 23.17 -6.78 2.39
C SER A 47 22.39 -7.51 1.28
N TYR A 48 21.09 -7.72 1.46
CA TYR A 48 20.23 -8.32 0.45
C TYR A 48 19.88 -7.27 -0.62
N GLN A 49 19.96 -7.65 -1.90
CA GLN A 49 19.82 -6.71 -3.02
C GLN A 49 18.42 -6.08 -3.12
N ASN A 50 17.38 -6.80 -2.69
CA ASN A 50 15.98 -6.37 -2.79
C ASN A 50 15.31 -6.38 -1.41
N LEU A 51 15.76 -5.49 -0.53
CA LEU A 51 15.12 -5.23 0.77
C LEU A 51 13.96 -4.24 0.58
N THR A 52 12.73 -4.68 0.85
CA THR A 52 11.52 -3.86 0.83
C THR A 52 10.90 -3.76 2.22
N PHE A 53 10.26 -2.64 2.53
CA PHE A 53 9.52 -2.43 3.77
C PHE A 53 8.03 -2.46 3.47
N HIS A 54 7.32 -3.48 3.98
CA HIS A 54 5.88 -3.59 3.83
C HIS A 54 5.13 -2.81 4.93
N TYR A 55 5.74 -2.68 6.10
CA TYR A 55 5.20 -1.91 7.20
C TYR A 55 6.31 -1.32 8.06
N ILE A 56 6.17 -0.05 8.43
CA ILE A 56 6.93 0.62 9.47
C ILE A 56 5.92 1.46 10.26
N GLY A 57 5.78 1.17 11.56
CA GLY A 57 4.83 1.89 12.41
C GLY A 57 5.25 1.89 13.87
N LEU A 58 4.54 2.67 14.67
CA LEU A 58 4.78 2.73 16.11
C LEU A 58 4.49 1.35 16.72
N HIS A 59 5.47 0.80 17.42
CA HIS A 59 5.21 -0.30 18.35
C HIS A 59 4.59 0.31 19.60
N GLU A 60 3.26 0.22 19.68
CA GLU A 60 2.48 0.90 20.71
C GLU A 60 2.96 0.55 22.13
N PRO A 61 3.21 1.54 22.99
CA PRO A 61 3.50 1.31 24.38
C PRO A 61 2.36 0.57 25.08
N SER A 62 2.67 -0.16 26.15
CA SER A 62 1.63 -0.84 26.93
C SER A 62 0.56 0.15 27.42
N LYS A 63 -0.70 -0.28 27.40
CA LYS A 63 -1.84 0.51 27.90
C LYS A 63 -1.57 1.09 29.30
N GLN A 64 -0.97 0.29 30.19
CA GLN A 64 -0.64 0.73 31.54
C GLN A 64 0.38 1.88 31.53
N ALA A 65 1.42 1.81 30.70
CA ALA A 65 2.42 2.86 30.60
C ALA A 65 1.82 4.18 30.07
N VAL A 66 0.91 4.11 29.09
CA VAL A 66 0.20 5.28 28.57
C VAL A 66 -0.72 5.89 29.64
N LEU A 67 -1.52 5.07 30.34
CA LEU A 67 -2.39 5.56 31.42
C LEU A 67 -1.60 6.20 32.57
N LEU A 68 -0.45 5.62 32.94
CA LEU A 68 0.44 6.19 33.96
C LEU A 68 1.01 7.54 33.52
N TRP A 69 1.37 7.68 32.24
CA TRP A 69 1.80 8.97 31.69
C TRP A 69 0.67 9.99 31.62
N LEU A 70 -0.53 9.62 31.15
CA LEU A 70 -1.70 10.50 31.12
C LEU A 70 -2.10 11.00 32.52
N SER A 71 -1.93 10.16 33.55
CA SER A 71 -2.20 10.56 34.93
C SER A 71 -1.26 11.63 35.47
N ASN A 72 -0.08 11.81 34.84
CA ASN A 72 0.87 12.88 35.15
C ASN A 72 1.81 13.10 33.96
N SER A 73 1.37 13.92 32.99
CA SER A 73 2.07 14.17 31.71
C SER A 73 3.37 14.95 31.84
N THR A 74 3.69 15.47 33.03
CA THR A 74 5.01 16.07 33.33
C THR A 74 6.11 15.02 33.49
N LYS A 75 5.74 13.73 33.65
CA LYS A 75 6.68 12.61 33.65
C LYS A 75 7.16 12.31 32.25
N LYS A 76 8.38 11.78 32.15
CA LYS A 76 8.95 11.29 30.89
C LYS A 76 8.00 10.27 30.24
N PRO A 77 7.63 10.43 28.96
CA PRO A 77 6.77 9.49 28.26
C PRO A 77 7.45 8.11 28.11
N PRO A 78 6.66 7.05 27.91
CA PRO A 78 7.19 5.75 27.51
C PRO A 78 8.14 5.86 26.31
N SER A 79 9.21 5.08 26.32
CA SER A 79 10.12 4.99 25.17
C SER A 79 9.37 4.56 23.93
N ARG A 80 9.51 5.34 22.85
CA ARG A 80 8.94 5.03 21.54
C ARG A 80 9.76 3.94 20.88
N GLN A 81 9.08 3.01 20.23
CA GLN A 81 9.67 1.89 19.51
C GLN A 81 8.97 1.77 18.15
N ALA A 82 9.66 1.20 17.17
CA ALA A 82 9.06 0.91 15.87
C ALA A 82 8.84 -0.60 15.71
N PHE A 83 7.71 -0.97 15.12
CA PHE A 83 7.42 -2.30 14.61
C PHE A 83 7.59 -2.29 13.10
N ILE A 84 8.36 -3.25 12.58
CA ILE A 84 8.78 -3.31 11.18
C ILE A 84 8.42 -4.68 10.61
N VAL A 85 7.80 -4.68 9.43
CA VAL A 85 7.65 -5.85 8.58
C VAL A 85 8.39 -5.55 7.27
N ALA A 86 9.49 -6.27 7.04
CA ALA A 86 10.35 -6.11 5.88
C ALA A 86 10.57 -7.46 5.19
N GLN A 87 10.89 -7.41 3.90
CA GLN A 87 11.16 -8.57 3.07
C GLN A 87 12.50 -8.41 2.34
N ALA A 88 13.23 -9.51 2.17
CA ALA A 88 14.54 -9.52 1.53
C ALA A 88 14.70 -10.74 0.60
N ASN A 89 15.45 -10.58 -0.49
CA ASN A 89 15.84 -11.59 -1.51
C ASN A 89 14.88 -11.90 -2.67
N GLU A 90 14.01 -10.98 -3.07
CA GLU A 90 13.20 -11.19 -4.28
C GLU A 90 13.95 -10.78 -5.55
N GLN A 91 13.50 -11.23 -6.73
CA GLN A 91 13.98 -10.78 -8.03
C GLN A 91 12.81 -10.13 -8.77
N THR A 92 12.96 -8.87 -9.17
CA THR A 92 11.94 -8.13 -9.91
C THR A 92 11.96 -8.54 -11.38
N TYR A 93 10.84 -9.05 -11.89
CA TYR A 93 10.63 -9.27 -13.32
C TYR A 93 9.37 -8.49 -13.76
N GLU A 94 9.53 -7.59 -14.74
CA GLU A 94 8.41 -6.82 -15.31
C GLU A 94 7.55 -7.72 -16.21
N ILE A 95 6.29 -7.93 -15.83
CA ILE A 95 5.29 -8.66 -16.61
C ILE A 95 4.73 -7.71 -17.67
N ILE A 96 5.52 -7.45 -18.72
CA ILE A 96 5.07 -6.67 -19.88
C ILE A 96 5.11 -7.51 -21.18
N SER A 97 5.67 -8.73 -21.17
CA SER A 97 5.80 -9.58 -22.37
C SER A 97 5.19 -10.98 -22.26
N HIS A 98 3.95 -11.11 -21.75
CA HIS A 98 3.27 -12.41 -21.82
C HIS A 98 2.62 -12.63 -23.19
N THR A 99 3.22 -13.46 -24.04
CA THR A 99 2.75 -13.73 -25.40
C THR A 99 1.27 -14.16 -25.49
N PRO A 100 0.76 -15.10 -24.67
CA PRO A 100 -0.66 -15.48 -24.70
C PRO A 100 -1.60 -14.31 -24.43
N PHE A 101 -1.23 -13.39 -23.53
CA PHE A 101 -2.04 -12.21 -23.25
C PHE A 101 -2.09 -11.26 -24.46
N ILE A 102 -0.94 -11.01 -25.08
CA ILE A 102 -0.85 -10.16 -26.28
C ILE A 102 -1.70 -10.74 -27.41
N GLU A 103 -1.65 -12.05 -27.61
CA GLU A 103 -2.51 -12.74 -28.58
C GLU A 103 -4.00 -12.56 -28.26
N SER A 104 -4.40 -12.73 -26.99
CA SER A 104 -5.79 -12.51 -26.53
C SER A 104 -6.28 -11.08 -26.74
N ILE A 105 -5.42 -10.07 -26.52
CA ILE A 105 -5.72 -8.66 -26.77
C ILE A 105 -5.85 -8.39 -28.27
N ASN A 106 -4.94 -8.92 -29.09
CA ASN A 106 -5.00 -8.81 -30.55
C ASN A 106 -6.23 -9.48 -31.15
N GLN A 107 -6.63 -10.66 -30.64
CA GLN A 107 -7.86 -11.34 -31.05
C GLN A 107 -9.11 -10.51 -30.75
N ARG A 108 -9.08 -9.73 -29.67
CA ARG A 108 -10.13 -8.76 -29.29
C ARG A 108 -10.05 -7.44 -30.08
N ARG A 109 -9.03 -7.27 -30.94
CA ARG A 109 -8.77 -6.05 -31.72
C ARG A 109 -8.61 -4.80 -30.86
N LEU A 110 -7.99 -4.97 -29.69
CA LEU A 110 -7.71 -3.89 -28.75
C LEU A 110 -6.23 -3.48 -28.87
N ASP A 111 -5.91 -2.21 -28.60
CA ASP A 111 -4.52 -1.77 -28.51
C ASP A 111 -3.97 -2.09 -27.12
N ILE A 112 -2.89 -2.87 -27.06
CA ILE A 112 -2.21 -3.22 -25.80
C ILE A 112 -1.79 -1.99 -24.99
N LYS A 113 -1.52 -0.85 -25.64
CA LYS A 113 -1.13 0.40 -24.96
C LYS A 113 -2.28 1.04 -24.18
N GLU A 114 -3.51 0.73 -24.59
CA GLU A 114 -4.74 1.23 -23.96
C GLU A 114 -5.23 0.29 -22.84
N VAL A 115 -4.49 -0.78 -22.55
CA VAL A 115 -4.79 -1.71 -21.46
C VAL A 115 -4.14 -1.26 -20.16
N ASP A 116 -4.92 -1.26 -19.08
CA ASP A 116 -4.46 -1.12 -17.71
C ASP A 116 -4.76 -2.39 -16.90
N PHE A 117 -4.08 -2.54 -15.76
CA PHE A 117 -4.18 -3.71 -14.90
C PHE A 117 -4.58 -3.32 -13.48
N GLY A 118 -5.51 -4.09 -12.92
CA GLY A 118 -5.82 -4.09 -11.49
C GLY A 118 -5.23 -5.34 -10.83
N VAL A 119 -4.60 -5.16 -9.67
CA VAL A 119 -4.02 -6.24 -8.87
C VAL A 119 -4.96 -6.53 -7.69
N PHE A 120 -5.47 -7.76 -7.64
CA PHE A 120 -6.44 -8.21 -6.65
C PHE A 120 -5.87 -9.32 -5.80
N THR A 121 -6.10 -9.27 -4.49
CA THR A 121 -5.77 -10.38 -3.59
C THR A 121 -6.68 -11.57 -3.88
N VAL A 122 -6.14 -12.79 -3.82
CA VAL A 122 -6.91 -14.01 -4.10
C VAL A 122 -7.47 -14.68 -2.84
N GLY A 123 -7.05 -14.27 -1.64
CA GLY A 123 -7.50 -14.89 -0.40
C GLY A 123 -7.04 -16.35 -0.26
N TRP A 124 -7.83 -17.15 0.44
CA TRP A 124 -7.59 -18.58 0.71
C TRP A 124 -8.90 -19.37 0.55
N PHE A 125 -8.85 -20.48 -0.18
CA PHE A 125 -10.02 -21.28 -0.56
C PHE A 125 -9.91 -22.76 -0.17
N GLY A 126 -9.02 -23.12 0.76
CA GLY A 126 -8.86 -24.50 1.25
C GLY A 126 -7.66 -25.24 0.65
N GLU A 127 -6.82 -24.56 -0.12
CA GLU A 127 -5.62 -25.12 -0.70
C GLU A 127 -4.65 -25.62 0.39
N LYS A 128 -3.99 -26.76 0.10
CA LYS A 128 -3.01 -27.39 1.00
C LYS A 128 -1.60 -27.05 0.55
N GLY A 129 -0.73 -26.72 1.49
CA GLY A 129 0.69 -26.40 1.24
C GLY A 129 1.14 -25.13 1.95
N GLN A 130 2.38 -24.72 1.70
CA GLN A 130 2.85 -23.40 2.15
C GLN A 130 2.17 -22.32 1.30
N GLY A 131 1.75 -21.23 1.96
CA GLY A 131 1.13 -20.10 1.28
C GLY A 131 2.13 -19.45 0.31
N ARG A 132 1.69 -19.22 -0.93
CA ARG A 132 2.42 -18.44 -1.94
C ARG A 132 1.83 -17.03 -1.97
N ARG A 133 2.64 -16.01 -2.24
CA ARG A 133 2.13 -14.64 -2.41
C ARG A 133 1.51 -14.49 -3.79
N MET A 134 0.25 -14.86 -3.88
CA MET A 134 -0.49 -14.88 -5.14
C MET A 134 -1.40 -13.67 -5.26
N VAL A 135 -1.45 -13.10 -6.46
CA VAL A 135 -2.42 -12.06 -6.84
C VAL A 135 -3.09 -12.41 -8.16
N SER A 136 -4.36 -12.05 -8.29
CA SER A 136 -5.10 -12.10 -9.54
C SER A 136 -4.98 -10.75 -10.23
N ILE A 137 -4.52 -10.75 -11.48
CA ILE A 137 -4.50 -9.57 -12.33
C ILE A 137 -5.72 -9.60 -13.24
N LEU A 138 -6.50 -8.52 -13.19
CA LEU A 138 -7.58 -8.23 -14.13
C LEU A 138 -7.18 -7.07 -15.04
N SER A 139 -7.64 -7.11 -16.28
CA SER A 139 -7.31 -6.11 -17.29
C SER A 139 -8.51 -5.24 -17.60
N PHE A 140 -8.26 -3.96 -17.87
CA PHE A 140 -9.26 -2.94 -18.17
C PHE A 140 -8.81 -2.13 -19.38
N TYR A 141 -9.76 -1.52 -20.10
CA TYR A 141 -9.46 -0.78 -21.33
C TYR A 141 -9.81 0.70 -21.20
N LYS A 142 -8.84 1.57 -21.51
CA LYS A 142 -8.96 3.04 -21.40
C LYS A 142 -9.77 3.65 -22.53
N ASP A 143 -9.27 3.60 -23.78
CA ASP A 143 -9.89 4.22 -24.98
C ASP A 143 -10.25 5.70 -24.72
N GLY A 144 -9.32 6.43 -24.11
CA GLY A 144 -9.51 7.82 -23.70
C GLY A 144 -10.44 8.05 -22.49
N SER A 145 -11.08 7.02 -21.93
CA SER A 145 -11.84 7.15 -20.68
C SER A 145 -10.91 7.08 -19.46
N PRO A 146 -11.08 7.98 -18.48
CA PRO A 146 -10.37 7.89 -17.20
C PRO A 146 -10.97 6.82 -16.27
N ASN A 147 -12.17 6.31 -16.57
CA ASN A 147 -12.90 5.38 -15.73
C ASN A 147 -12.74 3.94 -16.24
N ILE A 148 -11.54 3.39 -16.07
CA ILE A 148 -11.20 2.03 -16.52
C ILE A 148 -12.08 0.96 -15.85
N TRP A 149 -12.57 1.23 -14.63
CA TRP A 149 -13.29 0.26 -13.80
C TRP A 149 -14.62 -0.21 -14.40
N VAL A 150 -15.26 0.63 -15.22
CA VAL A 150 -16.50 0.27 -15.93
C VAL A 150 -16.23 -0.36 -17.29
N ARG A 151 -14.95 -0.63 -17.62
CA ARG A 151 -14.51 -1.15 -18.91
C ARG A 151 -13.56 -2.36 -18.76
N PRO A 152 -14.00 -3.44 -18.07
CA PRO A 152 -13.20 -4.64 -17.93
C PRO A 152 -13.00 -5.35 -19.26
N ILE A 153 -11.81 -5.92 -19.46
CA ILE A 153 -11.55 -6.92 -20.49
C ILE A 153 -11.89 -8.28 -19.89
N GLU A 154 -13.16 -8.65 -20.01
CA GLU A 154 -13.65 -9.87 -19.38
C GLU A 154 -13.11 -11.15 -20.02
N GLY A 155 -13.18 -12.23 -19.22
CA GLY A 155 -12.80 -13.58 -19.62
C GLY A 155 -11.33 -13.90 -19.48
N ILE A 156 -10.47 -12.89 -19.35
CA ILE A 156 -9.04 -13.07 -19.04
C ILE A 156 -8.84 -13.02 -17.53
N THR A 157 -8.09 -13.98 -16.99
CA THR A 157 -7.64 -14.00 -15.60
C THR A 157 -6.20 -14.48 -15.56
N MET A 158 -5.36 -13.72 -14.86
CA MET A 158 -3.94 -14.02 -14.71
C MET A 158 -3.61 -14.18 -13.23
N LEU A 159 -2.98 -15.29 -12.88
CA LEU A 159 -2.52 -15.53 -11.53
C LEU A 159 -1.00 -15.35 -11.47
N VAL A 160 -0.54 -14.44 -10.62
CA VAL A 160 0.87 -14.06 -10.51
C VAL A 160 1.41 -14.39 -9.13
N ASP A 161 2.57 -15.04 -9.10
CA ASP A 161 3.36 -15.26 -7.90
C ASP A 161 4.30 -14.05 -7.71
N LEU A 162 4.11 -13.31 -6.63
CA LEU A 162 4.88 -12.11 -6.30
C LEU A 162 6.29 -12.42 -5.79
N ASP A 163 6.51 -13.59 -5.22
CA ASP A 163 7.86 -13.99 -4.76
C ASP A 163 8.75 -14.32 -5.97
N LYS A 164 8.17 -14.95 -7.00
CA LYS A 164 8.85 -15.28 -8.26
C LYS A 164 8.73 -14.21 -9.33
N MET A 165 7.87 -13.21 -9.12
CA MET A 165 7.48 -12.20 -10.11
C MET A 165 7.14 -12.80 -11.49
N SER A 166 6.32 -13.85 -11.51
CA SER A 166 5.94 -14.54 -12.77
C SER A 166 4.47 -14.96 -12.79
N ILE A 167 3.88 -14.97 -14.00
CA ILE A 167 2.56 -15.53 -14.24
C ILE A 167 2.66 -17.05 -14.11
N ILE A 168 1.83 -17.62 -13.24
CA ILE A 168 1.79 -19.07 -13.00
C ILE A 168 0.57 -19.72 -13.65
N GLU A 169 -0.50 -18.95 -13.84
CA GLU A 169 -1.72 -19.40 -14.49
C GLU A 169 -2.25 -18.29 -15.38
N TYR A 170 -2.61 -18.66 -16.59
CA TYR A 170 -3.26 -17.80 -17.57
C TYR A 170 -4.54 -18.48 -18.03
N SER A 171 -5.66 -17.79 -17.95
CA SER A 171 -6.96 -18.29 -18.39
C SER A 171 -7.64 -17.24 -19.25
N ASP A 172 -7.93 -17.58 -20.50
CA ASP A 172 -8.81 -16.80 -21.38
C ASP A 172 -10.03 -17.66 -21.72
N ARG A 173 -11.13 -17.43 -21.00
CA ARG A 173 -12.32 -18.30 -21.00
C ARG A 173 -13.39 -17.83 -21.97
N GLN A 174 -13.48 -16.53 -22.21
CA GLN A 174 -14.55 -15.94 -22.99
C GLN A 174 -14.12 -14.62 -23.62
N VAL A 175 -14.59 -14.39 -24.84
CA VAL A 175 -14.43 -13.11 -25.53
C VAL A 175 -15.75 -12.35 -25.43
N VAL A 176 -15.76 -11.32 -24.60
CA VAL A 176 -16.91 -10.42 -24.41
C VAL A 176 -16.52 -9.03 -24.92
N PRO A 177 -17.41 -8.31 -25.62
CA PRO A 177 -17.15 -6.93 -26.01
C PRO A 177 -16.89 -6.04 -24.80
N VAL A 178 -15.83 -5.24 -24.87
CA VAL A 178 -15.55 -4.24 -23.83
C VAL A 178 -16.67 -3.18 -23.85
N PRO A 179 -17.20 -2.77 -22.69
CA PRO A 179 -18.13 -1.64 -22.60
C PRO A 179 -17.57 -0.39 -23.28
N LYS A 180 -18.41 0.49 -23.81
CA LYS A 180 -17.91 1.68 -24.51
C LYS A 180 -17.41 2.76 -23.54
N ALA A 181 -16.57 3.66 -24.04
CA ALA A 181 -16.03 4.77 -23.27
C ALA A 181 -17.06 5.90 -23.06
N GLU A 182 -18.07 6.02 -23.92
CA GLU A 182 -18.99 7.16 -23.84
C GLU A 182 -19.83 7.13 -22.57
N GLY A 183 -19.98 8.29 -21.94
CA GLY A 183 -20.77 8.45 -20.71
C GLY A 183 -20.12 7.88 -19.45
N THR A 184 -18.84 7.48 -19.52
CA THR A 184 -18.11 6.92 -18.37
C THR A 184 -17.24 7.92 -17.63
N ASP A 185 -16.99 9.10 -18.22
CA ASP A 185 -16.17 10.15 -17.60
C ASP A 185 -16.89 10.79 -16.42
N TYR A 186 -16.16 11.01 -15.33
CA TYR A 186 -16.66 11.61 -14.09
C TYR A 186 -16.09 13.01 -13.84
N ARG A 187 -15.14 13.48 -14.66
CA ARG A 187 -14.49 14.78 -14.49
C ARG A 187 -15.41 15.87 -15.01
N ALA A 188 -15.70 16.86 -14.17
CA ALA A 188 -16.61 17.95 -14.51
C ALA A 188 -16.24 18.70 -15.81
N SER A 189 -14.95 18.78 -16.17
CA SER A 189 -14.47 19.42 -17.41
C SER A 189 -14.90 18.70 -18.69
N GLU A 190 -15.12 17.39 -18.61
CA GLU A 190 -15.43 16.53 -19.77
C GLU A 190 -16.95 16.27 -19.90
N LEU A 191 -17.73 16.65 -18.88
CA LEU A 191 -19.16 16.43 -18.85
C LEU A 191 -19.89 17.37 -19.82
N LYS A 192 -20.91 16.83 -20.48
CA LYS A 192 -21.78 17.56 -21.41
C LYS A 192 -23.14 17.84 -20.75
N PRO A 193 -23.84 18.92 -21.13
CA PRO A 193 -25.20 19.19 -20.65
C PRO A 193 -26.18 18.03 -20.93
N PRO A 194 -27.28 17.88 -20.14
CA PRO A 194 -27.69 18.76 -19.05
C PRO A 194 -26.94 18.46 -17.74
N PHE A 195 -26.49 19.52 -17.06
CA PHE A 195 -25.92 19.42 -15.73
C PHE A 195 -27.03 19.33 -14.67
N ALA A 196 -26.68 18.81 -13.49
CA ALA A 196 -27.55 18.85 -12.33
C ALA A 196 -27.99 20.29 -12.00
N ALA A 197 -29.15 20.43 -11.35
CA ALA A 197 -29.69 21.75 -10.99
C ALA A 197 -28.70 22.51 -10.10
N GLN A 198 -28.44 23.78 -10.45
CA GLN A 198 -27.53 24.61 -9.69
C GLN A 198 -28.08 24.84 -8.28
N THR A 199 -27.27 24.54 -7.27
CA THR A 199 -27.58 24.87 -5.88
C THR A 199 -27.25 26.33 -5.58
N LYS A 200 -28.04 26.98 -4.72
CA LYS A 200 -27.71 28.32 -4.24
C LYS A 200 -26.40 28.28 -3.42
N PRO A 201 -25.49 29.27 -3.56
CA PRO A 201 -24.28 29.32 -2.75
C PRO A 201 -24.59 29.43 -1.25
N ILE A 202 -23.74 28.83 -0.42
CA ILE A 202 -23.77 28.94 1.04
C ILE A 202 -22.40 29.41 1.54
N THR A 203 -22.41 30.31 2.53
CA THR A 203 -21.20 30.77 3.22
C THR A 203 -21.34 30.45 4.70
N ILE A 204 -20.35 29.77 5.28
CA ILE A 204 -20.28 29.44 6.71
C ILE A 204 -19.12 30.23 7.31
N ILE A 205 -19.38 30.99 8.38
CA ILE A 205 -18.40 31.85 9.05
C ILE A 205 -18.42 31.52 10.55
N GLN A 206 -17.25 31.39 11.17
CA GLN A 206 -17.08 31.28 12.61
C GLN A 206 -16.30 32.52 13.11
N PRO A 207 -16.98 33.62 13.50
CA PRO A 207 -16.33 34.90 13.82
C PRO A 207 -15.27 34.80 14.90
N ASP A 208 -15.51 33.95 15.90
CA ASP A 208 -14.60 33.72 17.03
C ASP A 208 -13.71 32.48 16.85
N GLY A 209 -13.67 31.93 15.63
CA GLY A 209 -12.95 30.69 15.31
C GLY A 209 -13.67 29.41 15.75
N PRO A 210 -13.04 28.24 15.54
CA PRO A 210 -13.58 26.97 16.00
C PRO A 210 -13.52 26.84 17.53
N SER A 211 -14.46 26.11 18.12
CA SER A 211 -14.45 25.83 19.57
C SER A 211 -13.41 24.79 20.00
N PHE A 212 -12.84 24.05 19.05
CA PHE A 212 -11.78 23.08 19.30
C PHE A 212 -10.39 23.71 19.17
N LYS A 213 -9.43 23.15 19.88
CA LYS A 213 -8.00 23.44 19.75
C LYS A 213 -7.30 22.14 19.36
N ILE A 214 -6.27 22.24 18.53
CA ILE A 214 -5.42 21.12 18.15
C ILE A 214 -4.02 21.42 18.69
N ASP A 215 -3.49 20.53 19.52
CA ASP A 215 -2.10 20.57 19.98
C ASP A 215 -1.37 19.28 19.56
N GLY A 216 -0.56 19.37 18.51
CA GLY A 216 0.00 18.18 17.88
C GLY A 216 -1.08 17.29 17.26
N GLN A 217 -1.31 16.11 17.85
CA GLN A 217 -2.37 15.16 17.45
C GLN A 217 -3.50 15.05 18.50
N GLU A 218 -3.52 15.94 19.50
CA GLU A 218 -4.54 16.03 20.56
C GLU A 218 -5.60 17.10 20.31
#